data_AF-A0A4Y5T9L5-F1
#
_entry.id   AF-A0A4Y5T9L5-F1
#
_cell.length_a   1.000
_cell.length_b   1.000
_cell.length_c   1.000
_cell.angle_alpha   90.00
_cell.angle_beta   90.00
_cell.angle_gamma   90.00
#
_symmetry.space_group_name_H-M   'P 1'
#
loop_
_entity.id
_entity.type
_entity.pdbx_description
1 polymer ?
#
loop_
_entity_poly.entity_id
_entity_poly.type
_entity_poly.pdbx_seq_one_letter_code
_entity_poly.pdbx_strand_id
1 'polypeptide(L)'
;NIGLINSLSVYAQTNEYGFMEHTYRRVRDGVVTDEINYLCAIEEGNFVIAQANSNLDEDGRFIEDLVTCRSKGESSLFSRDQVDYMDVSTQQVVSVGASLIPFLEHDDANRALMGTNMQR
;
A
#
# COMPACT_ATOMS: atom_id res chain seq x y z
N ASN A 1 -9.74 16.16 19.33
CA ASN A 1 -10.17 15.22 18.27
C ASN A 1 -9.01 14.65 17.43
N ILE A 2 -7.74 14.85 17.82
CA ILE A 2 -6.59 14.22 17.13
C ILE A 2 -6.71 12.70 17.28
N GLY A 3 -6.62 11.97 16.16
CA GLY A 3 -6.77 10.51 16.11
C GLY A 3 -8.20 9.97 16.19
N LEU A 4 -9.19 10.82 16.51
CA LEU A 4 -10.62 10.44 16.53
C LEU A 4 -11.31 10.69 15.18
N ILE A 5 -10.80 11.64 14.41
CA ILE A 5 -11.30 11.98 13.07
C ILE A 5 -10.16 11.75 12.09
N ASN A 6 -10.33 10.78 11.20
CA ASN A 6 -9.39 10.45 10.14
C ASN A 6 -10.07 10.63 8.77
N SER A 7 -9.25 10.76 7.73
CA SER A 7 -9.73 10.78 6.34
C SER A 7 -9.40 9.44 5.69
N LEU A 8 -10.28 8.97 4.82
CA LEU A 8 -10.08 7.72 4.07
C LEU A 8 -8.92 7.88 3.07
N SER A 9 -8.13 6.81 2.90
CA SER A 9 -7.03 6.77 1.92
C SER A 9 -7.55 6.68 0.48
N VAL A 10 -6.74 7.06 -0.50
CA VAL A 10 -7.17 7.23 -1.91
C VAL A 10 -7.84 5.99 -2.52
N TYR A 11 -7.33 4.79 -2.20
CA TYR A 11 -7.84 3.51 -2.75
C TYR A 11 -8.55 2.65 -1.70
N ALA A 12 -8.84 3.20 -0.51
CA ALA A 12 -9.58 2.47 0.50
C ALA A 12 -11.07 2.50 0.18
N GLN A 13 -11.76 1.38 0.39
CA GLN A 13 -13.22 1.30 0.28
C GLN A 13 -13.80 0.49 1.43
N THR A 14 -15.12 0.58 1.62
CA THR A 14 -15.86 -0.25 2.57
C THR A 14 -16.51 -1.42 1.85
N ASN A 15 -16.39 -2.62 2.40
CA ASN A 15 -17.09 -3.79 1.89
C ASN A 15 -18.55 -3.86 2.34
N GLU A 16 -19.28 -4.89 1.90
CA GLU A 16 -20.70 -5.08 2.23
C GLU A 16 -20.97 -5.22 3.74
N TYR A 17 -19.96 -5.63 4.50
CA TYR A 17 -20.02 -5.78 5.96
C TYR A 17 -19.56 -4.52 6.71
N GLY A 18 -19.12 -3.49 6.00
CA GLY A 18 -18.60 -2.24 6.56
C GLY A 18 -17.14 -2.28 7.01
N PHE A 19 -16.39 -3.33 6.69
CA PHE A 19 -14.94 -3.35 6.92
C PHE A 19 -14.20 -2.57 5.83
N MET A 20 -13.08 -1.96 6.21
CA MET A 20 -12.19 -1.29 5.26
C MET A 20 -11.38 -2.34 4.48
N GLU A 21 -11.30 -2.15 3.17
CA GLU A 21 -10.52 -2.95 2.24
C GLU A 21 -9.62 -2.05 1.40
N HIS A 22 -8.49 -2.61 0.99
CA HIS A 22 -7.52 -1.98 0.11
C HIS A 22 -7.24 -2.84 -1.12
N THR A 23 -6.86 -2.19 -2.21
CA THR A 23 -6.51 -2.82 -3.49
C THR A 23 -5.08 -3.34 -3.50
N TYR A 24 -4.90 -4.56 -3.98
CA TYR A 24 -3.62 -5.22 -4.15
C TYR A 24 -3.53 -5.92 -5.50
N ARG A 25 -2.34 -5.95 -6.11
CA ARG A 25 -2.05 -6.74 -7.31
C ARG A 25 -1.68 -8.16 -6.92
N ARG A 26 -2.29 -9.15 -7.55
CA ARG A 26 -1.97 -10.57 -7.29
C ARG A 26 -0.62 -10.95 -7.91
N VAL A 27 0.21 -11.66 -7.14
CA VAL A 27 1.43 -12.31 -7.65
C VAL A 27 1.12 -13.79 -7.86
N ARG A 28 1.45 -14.30 -9.05
CA ARG A 28 1.30 -15.73 -9.41
C ARG A 28 2.60 -16.24 -9.99
N ASP A 29 3.15 -17.30 -9.40
CA ASP A 29 4.39 -17.94 -9.85
C ASP A 29 5.56 -16.94 -10.07
N GLY A 30 5.70 -15.98 -9.14
CA GLY A 30 6.74 -14.94 -9.18
C GLY A 30 6.49 -13.79 -10.15
N VAL A 31 5.35 -13.77 -10.86
CA VAL A 31 4.95 -12.71 -11.78
C VAL A 31 3.85 -11.85 -11.16
N VAL A 32 4.06 -10.54 -11.12
CA VAL A 32 3.05 -9.57 -10.68
C VAL A 32 2.05 -9.37 -11.81
N THR A 33 0.79 -9.71 -11.54
CA THR A 33 -0.30 -9.63 -12.52
C THR A 33 -1.05 -8.29 -12.42
N ASP A 34 -1.88 -8.00 -13.43
CA ASP A 34 -2.80 -6.84 -13.40
C ASP A 34 -4.16 -7.18 -12.76
N GLU A 35 -4.28 -8.37 -12.17
CA GLU A 35 -5.45 -8.74 -11.37
C GLU A 35 -5.43 -7.99 -10.05
N ILE A 36 -6.47 -7.20 -9.80
CA ILE A 36 -6.65 -6.40 -8.59
C ILE A 36 -7.63 -7.12 -7.66
N ASN A 37 -7.19 -7.39 -6.44
CA ASN A 37 -8.00 -7.95 -5.38
C ASN A 37 -8.16 -6.91 -4.26
N TYR A 38 -9.37 -6.83 -3.72
CA TYR A 38 -9.63 -6.11 -2.49
C TYR A 38 -9.44 -7.05 -1.31
N LEU A 39 -8.61 -6.65 -0.36
CA LEU A 39 -8.37 -7.42 0.86
C LEU A 39 -8.73 -6.56 2.06
N CYS A 40 -9.47 -7.15 3.00
CA CYS A 40 -9.67 -6.55 4.31
C CYS A 40 -8.44 -6.77 5.21
N ALA A 41 -8.37 -6.04 6.31
CA ALA A 41 -7.25 -6.14 7.26
C ALA A 41 -7.00 -7.57 7.81
N ILE A 42 -8.06 -8.39 7.90
CA ILE A 42 -7.97 -9.78 8.38
C ILE A 42 -7.33 -10.67 7.30
N GLU A 43 -7.69 -10.47 6.03
CA GLU A 43 -7.16 -11.22 4.90
C GLU A 43 -5.71 -10.82 4.60
N GLU A 44 -5.42 -9.51 4.61
CA GLU A 44 -4.06 -8.97 4.42
C GLU A 44 -3.06 -9.59 5.39
N GLY A 45 -3.45 -9.84 6.65
CA GLY A 45 -2.58 -10.44 7.66
C GLY A 45 -2.07 -11.86 7.33
N ASN A 46 -2.69 -12.56 6.39
CA ASN A 46 -2.28 -13.92 6.00
C ASN A 46 -1.31 -13.96 4.81
N PHE A 47 -1.10 -12.83 4.14
CA PHE A 47 -0.31 -12.75 2.92
C PHE A 47 1.00 -11.98 3.12
N VAL A 48 1.93 -12.17 2.19
CA VAL A 48 3.16 -11.36 2.08
C VAL A 48 2.95 -10.32 0.98
N ILE A 49 3.02 -9.04 1.34
CA ILE A 49 2.72 -7.92 0.44
C ILE A 49 3.99 -7.12 0.15
N ALA A 50 4.39 -7.08 -1.11
CA ALA A 50 5.50 -6.27 -1.60
C ALA A 50 5.11 -4.78 -1.75
N GLN A 51 6.09 -3.90 -1.56
CA GLN A 51 5.90 -2.46 -1.73
C GLN A 51 5.78 -2.07 -3.22
N ALA A 52 4.99 -1.03 -3.52
CA ALA A 52 4.73 -0.56 -4.88
C ALA A 52 5.98 -0.05 -5.62
N ASN A 53 7.02 0.36 -4.89
CA ASN A 53 8.30 0.84 -5.43
C ASN A 53 9.30 -0.30 -5.70
N SER A 54 8.92 -1.56 -5.50
CA SER A 54 9.78 -2.72 -5.80
C SER A 54 10.04 -2.80 -7.31
N ASN A 55 11.31 -2.98 -7.70
CA ASN A 55 11.67 -3.01 -9.12
C ASN A 55 11.20 -4.31 -9.80
N LEU A 56 10.51 -4.16 -10.93
CA LEU A 56 10.05 -5.25 -11.78
C LEU A 56 10.75 -5.24 -13.14
N ASP A 57 10.90 -6.42 -13.75
CA ASP A 57 11.35 -6.59 -15.13
C ASP A 57 10.19 -6.37 -16.15
N GLU A 58 10.50 -6.48 -17.44
CA GLU A 58 9.50 -6.31 -18.52
C GLU A 58 8.41 -7.39 -18.51
N ASP A 59 8.69 -8.56 -17.93
CA ASP A 59 7.75 -9.68 -17.77
C ASP A 59 6.95 -9.59 -16.46
N GLY A 60 7.17 -8.55 -15.65
CA GLY A 60 6.46 -8.30 -14.39
C GLY A 60 7.00 -9.10 -13.20
N ARG A 61 8.21 -9.64 -13.26
CA ARG A 61 8.88 -10.32 -12.14
C ARG A 61 9.77 -9.36 -11.36
N PHE A 62 9.95 -9.63 -10.07
CA PHE A 62 10.90 -8.86 -9.26
C PHE A 62 12.32 -9.00 -9.81
N ILE A 63 13.08 -7.90 -9.90
CA ILE A 63 14.47 -7.95 -10.36
C ILE A 63 15.37 -8.54 -9.28
N GLU A 64 15.13 -8.17 -8.02
CA GLU A 64 15.90 -8.58 -6.85
C GLU A 64 15.45 -9.94 -6.29
N ASP A 65 16.41 -10.71 -5.75
CA ASP A 65 16.11 -12.01 -5.12
C ASP A 65 15.36 -11.85 -3.80
N LEU A 66 15.67 -10.78 -3.08
CA LEU A 66 15.04 -10.41 -1.81
C LEU A 66 14.28 -9.11 -2.00
N VAL A 67 12.99 -9.12 -1.67
CA VAL A 67 12.08 -7.99 -1.85
C VAL A 67 11.62 -7.49 -0.48
N THR A 68 11.58 -6.17 -0.30
CA THR A 68 11.03 -5.57 0.91
C THR A 68 9.52 -5.75 0.92
N CYS A 69 9.04 -6.57 1.86
CA CYS A 69 7.63 -6.87 2.00
C CYS A 69 7.15 -6.64 3.43
N ARG A 70 5.83 -6.59 3.59
CA ARG A 70 5.17 -6.62 4.89
C ARG A 70 4.34 -7.89 5.05
N SER A 71 4.34 -8.43 6.25
CA SER A 71 3.45 -9.51 6.65
C SER A 71 3.16 -9.42 8.14
N LYS A 72 1.90 -9.64 8.55
CA LYS A 72 1.46 -9.59 9.96
C LYS A 72 1.86 -8.31 10.72
N GLY A 73 1.93 -7.18 10.02
CA GLY A 73 2.26 -5.88 10.60
C GLY A 73 3.77 -5.61 10.75
N GLU A 74 4.63 -6.55 10.38
CA GLU A 74 6.08 -6.36 10.38
C GLU A 74 6.61 -6.24 8.94
N SER A 75 7.65 -5.43 8.76
CA SER A 75 8.35 -5.27 7.49
C SER A 75 9.68 -6.01 7.53
N SER A 76 9.93 -6.86 6.55
CA SER A 76 11.16 -7.63 6.43
C SER A 76 11.46 -7.99 4.97
N LEU A 77 12.62 -8.60 4.73
CA LEU A 77 13.01 -9.08 3.41
C LEU A 77 12.48 -10.50 3.20
N PHE A 78 11.82 -10.74 2.07
CA PHE A 78 11.31 -12.04 1.67
C PHE A 78 11.91 -12.44 0.32
N SER A 79 11.99 -13.74 0.05
CA SER A 79 12.30 -14.20 -1.30
C SER A 79 11.21 -13.78 -2.28
N ARG A 80 11.57 -13.43 -3.52
CA ARG A 80 10.61 -13.09 -4.59
C ARG A 80 9.50 -14.14 -4.77
N ASP A 81 9.79 -15.41 -4.50
CA ASP A 81 8.84 -16.53 -4.65
C ASP A 81 7.84 -16.64 -3.49
N GLN A 82 8.10 -15.95 -2.37
CA GLN A 82 7.24 -15.94 -1.19
C GLN A 82 6.22 -14.79 -1.22
N VAL A 83 6.29 -13.91 -2.23
CA VAL A 83 5.41 -12.75 -2.34
C VAL A 83 4.07 -13.19 -2.93
N ASP A 84 2.98 -12.90 -2.22
CA ASP A 84 1.61 -13.24 -2.66
C ASP A 84 0.92 -12.06 -3.39
N TYR A 85 1.21 -10.84 -2.95
CA TYR A 85 0.58 -9.61 -3.42
C TYR A 85 1.57 -8.46 -3.48
N MET A 86 1.22 -7.42 -4.23
CA MET A 86 1.97 -6.16 -4.32
C MET A 86 1.02 -4.96 -4.22
N ASP A 87 1.46 -3.89 -3.57
CA ASP A 87 0.74 -2.61 -3.55
C ASP A 87 0.52 -2.08 -4.98
N VAL A 88 -0.65 -1.49 -5.23
CA VAL A 88 -1.00 -0.95 -6.57
C VAL A 88 -0.27 0.36 -6.83
N SER A 89 -0.15 1.21 -5.81
CA SER A 89 0.48 2.54 -5.93
C SER A 89 1.05 2.99 -4.60
N THR A 90 2.16 3.73 -4.63
CA THR A 90 2.72 4.39 -3.45
C THR A 90 1.75 5.41 -2.83
N GLN A 91 0.83 5.98 -3.63
CA GLN A 91 -0.18 6.93 -3.16
C GLN A 91 -1.32 6.27 -2.38
N GLN A 92 -1.41 4.95 -2.34
CA GLN A 92 -2.52 4.27 -1.68
C GLN A 92 -2.53 4.40 -0.16
N VAL A 93 -1.39 4.76 0.42
CA VAL A 93 -1.21 4.91 1.87
C VAL A 93 -1.74 6.25 2.37
N VAL A 94 -1.84 7.26 1.48
CA VAL A 94 -2.20 8.63 1.86
C VAL A 94 -3.67 8.95 1.56
N SER A 95 -4.20 9.97 2.23
CA SER A 95 -5.52 10.53 1.92
C SER A 95 -5.48 11.43 0.69
N VAL A 96 -6.65 11.77 0.15
CA VAL A 96 -6.78 12.69 -1.00
C VAL A 96 -6.06 14.03 -0.73
N GLY A 97 -6.24 14.63 0.44
CA GLY A 97 -5.59 15.92 0.74
C GLY A 97 -4.06 15.81 0.79
N ALA A 98 -3.53 14.79 1.48
CA ALA A 98 -2.10 14.56 1.56
C ALA A 98 -1.48 14.21 0.19
N SER A 99 -2.22 13.53 -0.69
CA SER A 99 -1.77 13.18 -2.04
C SER A 99 -1.55 14.38 -2.97
N LEU A 100 -2.12 15.55 -2.64
CA LEU A 100 -1.96 16.80 -3.39
C LEU A 100 -0.73 17.60 -2.97
N ILE A 101 -0.03 17.21 -1.90
CA ILE A 101 1.19 17.87 -1.46
C ILE A 101 2.36 17.36 -2.33
N PRO A 102 2.99 18.21 -3.16
CA PRO A 102 4.15 17.80 -3.93
C PRO A 102 5.36 17.56 -3.01
N PHE A 103 6.20 16.59 -3.36
CA PHE A 103 7.41 16.23 -2.60
C PHE A 103 7.15 15.86 -1.14
N LEU A 104 5.99 15.23 -0.86
CA LEU A 104 5.58 14.81 0.48
C LEU A 104 6.64 13.95 1.18
N GLU A 105 7.38 13.14 0.42
CA GLU A 105 8.46 12.29 0.91
C GLU A 105 9.67 13.08 1.49
N HIS A 106 9.76 14.38 1.20
CA HIS A 106 10.80 15.27 1.73
C HIS A 106 10.33 16.10 2.94
N ASP A 107 9.03 16.08 3.25
CA ASP A 107 8.44 16.85 4.34
C ASP A 107 8.28 16.00 5.61
N ASP A 108 8.37 16.65 6.77
CA ASP A 108 8.09 16.00 8.04
C ASP A 108 6.57 15.77 8.24
N ALA A 109 6.21 14.71 8.96
CA ALA A 109 4.81 14.32 9.14
C ALA A 109 3.94 15.41 9.81
N ASN A 110 4.51 16.24 10.70
CA ASN A 110 3.75 17.30 11.35
C ASN A 110 3.44 18.43 10.35
N ARG A 111 4.41 18.80 9.51
CA ARG A 111 4.21 19.77 8.43
C ARG A 111 3.21 19.27 7.39
N ALA A 112 3.31 18.01 6.99
CA ALA A 112 2.34 17.39 6.10
C ALA A 112 0.91 17.40 6.68
N LEU A 113 0.77 17.12 7.98
CA LEU A 113 -0.51 17.20 8.69
C LEU A 113 -1.07 18.63 8.70
N MET A 114 -0.24 19.63 9.02
CA MET A 114 -0.65 21.02 9.00
C MET A 114 -1.02 21.47 7.59
N GLY A 115 -0.20 21.15 6.59
CA GLY A 115 -0.43 21.48 5.18
C GLY A 115 -1.74 20.90 4.66
N THR A 116 -2.01 19.62 4.94
CA THR A 116 -3.27 18.97 4.54
C THR A 116 -4.49 19.66 5.15
N ASN A 117 -4.40 20.11 6.41
CA ASN A 117 -5.52 20.78 7.08
C ASN A 117 -5.70 22.24 6.62
N MET A 118 -4.63 22.93 6.21
CA MET A 118 -4.70 24.31 5.71
C MET A 118 -5.26 24.41 4.28
N GLN A 119 -5.28 23.30 3.52
CA GLN A 119 -5.86 23.24 2.17
C GLN A 119 -7.39 23.05 2.16
N ARG A 120 -7.99 22.68 3.29
CA ARG A 120 -9.44 22.49 3.44
C ARG A 120 -10.16 23.80 3.66
#